data_AF-A0A852VJM7-F1
#
_entry.id   AF-A0A852VJM7-F1
#
_cell.length_a   1.000
_cell.length_b   1.000
_cell.length_c   1.000
_cell.angle_alpha   90.00
_cell.angle_beta   90.00
_cell.angle_gamma   90.00
#
_symmetry.space_group_name_H-M   'P 1'
#
loop_
_entity.id
_entity.type
_entity.pdbx_description
1 polymer ?
#
loop_
_entity_poly.entity_id
_entity_poly.type
_entity_poly.pdbx_seq_one_letter_code
_entity_poly.pdbx_strand_id
1 'polypeptide(L)'
;MNIRFFHGLLGRPTLTWSAHHARRMLGHYDAAHNTIVVSRVFDRPDTPRCAIEYLLYHEMLHLKHPVRVKAGRRCVHSREFQAEERLFPELEAAKSYLKRL
;
A
#
# COMPACT_ATOMS: atom_id res chain seq x y z
N MET A 1 2.94 7.55 9.02
CA MET A 1 1.68 6.97 8.50
C MET A 1 0.69 6.57 9.58
N ASN A 2 0.99 5.60 10.46
CA ASN A 2 -0.02 4.99 11.34
C ASN A 2 -0.80 6.00 12.21
N ILE A 3 -0.09 6.89 12.92
CA ILE A 3 -0.73 7.94 13.73
C ILE A 3 -1.57 8.90 12.85
N ARG A 4 -1.01 9.33 11.71
CA ARG A 4 -1.59 10.35 10.84
C ARG A 4 -2.89 9.92 10.16
N PHE A 5 -2.97 8.67 9.70
CA PHE A 5 -4.11 8.20 8.89
C PHE A 5 -4.98 7.15 9.57
N PHE A 6 -4.46 6.50 10.61
CA PHE A 6 -5.13 5.38 11.27
C PHE A 6 -5.24 5.57 12.79
N HIS A 7 -4.94 6.78 13.29
CA HIS A 7 -4.99 7.13 14.71
C HIS A 7 -4.15 6.21 15.61
N GLY A 8 -3.15 5.54 15.05
CA GLY A 8 -2.32 4.57 15.76
C GLY A 8 -2.98 3.22 16.04
N LEU A 9 -4.15 2.94 15.45
CA LEU A 9 -4.95 1.75 15.73
C LEU A 9 -4.55 0.52 14.90
N LEU A 10 -3.76 0.71 13.83
CA LEU A 10 -3.22 -0.45 13.12
C LEU A 10 -2.08 -1.07 13.94
N GLY A 11 -2.07 -2.40 13.99
CA GLY A 11 -0.91 -3.17 14.43
C GLY A 11 0.35 -2.69 13.68
N ARG A 12 1.53 -2.87 14.27
CA ARG A 12 2.79 -2.37 13.71
C ARG A 12 3.35 -3.44 12.76
N PRO A 13 3.07 -3.39 11.43
CA PRO A 13 3.57 -4.43 10.53
C PRO A 13 5.08 -4.35 10.42
N THR A 14 5.71 -5.50 10.22
CA THR A 14 7.10 -5.55 9.79
C THR A 14 7.21 -5.01 8.36
N LEU A 15 8.23 -4.20 8.08
CA LEU A 15 8.51 -3.71 6.72
C LEU A 15 9.71 -4.47 6.16
N THR A 16 9.60 -5.00 4.95
CA THR A 16 10.70 -5.68 4.28
C THR A 16 10.74 -5.37 2.80
N TRP A 17 11.90 -5.54 2.20
CA TRP A 17 12.07 -5.53 0.75
C TRP A 17 11.74 -6.89 0.15
N SER A 18 11.23 -6.91 -1.08
CA SER A 18 11.16 -8.13 -1.89
C SER A 18 12.57 -8.64 -2.23
N ALA A 19 12.71 -9.95 -2.42
CA ALA A 19 13.99 -10.57 -2.76
C ALA A 19 14.54 -10.14 -4.14
N HIS A 20 13.66 -9.76 -5.08
CA HIS A 20 14.00 -9.34 -6.43
C HIS A 20 13.29 -8.04 -6.81
N HIS A 21 13.74 -7.37 -7.88
CA HIS A 21 13.10 -6.19 -8.46
C HIS A 21 11.77 -6.53 -9.15
N ALA A 22 10.74 -6.82 -8.37
CA ALA A 22 9.43 -7.19 -8.87
C ALA A 22 8.67 -5.96 -9.40
N ARG A 23 8.46 -5.90 -10.71
CA ARG A 23 7.68 -4.80 -11.35
C ARG A 23 6.19 -5.07 -11.41
N ARG A 24 5.77 -6.35 -11.30
CA ARG A 24 4.35 -6.77 -11.35
C ARG A 24 3.63 -6.64 -10.01
N MET A 25 4.36 -6.65 -8.90
CA MET A 25 3.84 -6.52 -7.54
C MET A 25 4.74 -5.53 -6.81
N LEU A 26 4.30 -4.28 -6.76
CA LEU A 26 5.08 -3.16 -6.24
C LEU A 26 5.08 -3.12 -4.70
N GLY A 27 3.99 -3.59 -4.09
CA GLY A 27 3.87 -3.84 -2.66
C GLY A 27 2.78 -4.88 -2.43
N HIS A 28 2.83 -5.55 -1.28
CA HIS A 28 1.71 -6.32 -0.77
C HIS A 28 1.78 -6.46 0.75
N TYR A 29 0.62 -6.49 1.40
CA TYR A 29 0.48 -6.93 2.77
C TYR A 29 0.29 -8.44 2.87
N ASP A 30 1.09 -9.09 3.71
CA ASP A 30 0.93 -10.47 4.14
C ASP A 30 0.30 -10.52 5.54
N ALA A 31 -0.96 -10.95 5.57
CA ALA A 31 -1.74 -11.08 6.80
C ALA A 31 -1.24 -12.17 7.74
N ALA A 32 -0.62 -13.24 7.22
CA ALA A 32 -0.15 -14.36 8.05
C ALA A 32 1.05 -13.93 8.92
N HIS A 33 1.88 -13.03 8.40
CA HIS A 33 3.10 -12.58 9.08
C HIS A 33 3.02 -11.11 9.54
N ASN A 34 1.85 -10.46 9.41
CA ASN A 34 1.66 -9.03 9.65
C ASN A 34 2.82 -8.20 9.06
N THR A 35 3.10 -8.40 7.77
CA THR A 35 4.28 -7.85 7.11
C THR A 35 3.87 -7.13 5.84
N ILE A 36 4.39 -5.93 5.62
CA ILE A 36 4.28 -5.23 4.34
C ILE A 36 5.60 -5.41 3.60
N VAL A 37 5.52 -6.03 2.43
CA VAL A 37 6.65 -6.21 1.53
C VAL A 37 6.59 -5.10 0.48
N VAL A 38 7.68 -4.36 0.34
CA VAL A 38 7.88 -3.33 -0.68
C VAL A 38 8.83 -3.86 -1.74
N SER A 39 8.52 -3.67 -3.01
CA SER A 39 9.39 -4.13 -4.09
C SER A 39 10.74 -3.41 -4.07
N ARG A 40 11.84 -4.14 -4.27
CA ARG A 40 13.19 -3.55 -4.37
C ARG A 40 13.36 -2.59 -5.56
N VAL A 41 12.38 -2.48 -6.47
CA VAL A 41 12.37 -1.41 -7.49
C VAL A 41 12.35 0.00 -6.91
N PHE A 42 11.96 0.16 -5.64
CA PHE A 42 11.99 1.43 -4.92
C PHE A 42 13.28 1.63 -4.09
N ASP A 43 14.18 0.65 -4.05
CA ASP A 43 15.45 0.72 -3.31
C ASP A 43 16.53 1.41 -4.15
N ARG A 44 16.30 2.68 -4.46
CA ARG A 44 17.19 3.53 -5.23
C ARG A 44 17.08 4.99 -4.79
N PRO A 45 18.16 5.78 -4.87
CA PRO A 45 18.19 7.15 -4.33
C PRO A 45 17.26 8.13 -5.06
N ASP A 46 16.89 7.84 -6.31
CA ASP A 46 16.00 8.65 -7.15
C ASP A 46 14.51 8.33 -6.94
N THR A 47 14.16 7.35 -6.09
CA THR A 47 12.76 7.05 -5.81
C THR A 47 12.11 8.20 -5.03
N PRO A 48 11.03 8.81 -5.56
CA PRO A 48 10.30 9.85 -4.85
C PRO A 48 9.74 9.31 -3.54
N ARG A 49 9.99 10.04 -2.45
CA ARG A 49 9.50 9.67 -1.11
C ARG A 49 7.98 9.45 -1.09
N CYS A 50 7.22 10.28 -1.79
CA CYS A 50 5.76 10.17 -1.87
C CYS A 50 5.29 8.84 -2.49
N ALA A 51 6.08 8.22 -3.37
CA ALA A 51 5.74 6.92 -3.96
C ALA A 51 5.83 5.79 -2.93
N ILE A 52 6.88 5.77 -2.11
CA ILE A 52 7.03 4.80 -1.01
C ILE A 52 5.97 5.05 0.06
N GLU A 53 5.74 6.31 0.43
CA GLU A 53 4.74 6.66 1.44
C GLU A 53 3.32 6.27 0.99
N TYR A 54 2.98 6.52 -0.28
CA TYR A 54 1.71 6.09 -0.87
C TYR A 54 1.58 4.57 -0.89
N LEU A 55 2.62 3.85 -1.31
CA LEU A 55 2.58 2.39 -1.37
C LEU A 55 2.34 1.80 0.03
N LEU A 56 3.09 2.24 1.03
CA LEU A 56 2.89 1.81 2.42
C LEU A 56 1.48 2.16 2.91
N TYR A 57 0.98 3.35 2.58
CA TYR A 57 -0.39 3.74 2.93
C TYR A 57 -1.45 2.84 2.27
N HIS A 58 -1.28 2.49 1.00
CA HIS A 58 -2.15 1.60 0.24
C HIS A 58 -2.18 0.20 0.86
N GLU A 59 -1.02 -0.36 1.20
CA GLU A 59 -0.93 -1.65 1.88
C GLU A 59 -1.57 -1.59 3.26
N MET A 60 -1.38 -0.50 4.02
CA MET A 60 -2.06 -0.29 5.31
C MET A 60 -3.59 -0.19 5.17
N LEU A 61 -4.10 0.37 4.06
CA LEU A 61 -5.54 0.38 3.78
C LEU A 61 -6.09 -1.03 3.56
N HIS A 62 -5.30 -1.97 3.02
CA HIS A 62 -5.73 -3.37 2.91
C HIS A 62 -5.95 -4.04 4.27
N LEU A 63 -5.24 -3.62 5.33
CA LEU A 63 -5.48 -4.10 6.69
C LEU A 63 -6.82 -3.58 7.21
N LYS A 64 -7.10 -2.29 7.00
CA LYS A 64 -8.32 -1.63 7.48
C LYS A 64 -9.56 -2.10 6.72
N HIS A 65 -9.43 -2.35 5.42
CA HIS A 65 -10.51 -2.71 4.51
C HIS A 65 -10.27 -4.12 3.95
N PRO A 66 -10.56 -5.18 4.72
CA PRO A 66 -10.35 -6.55 4.26
C PRO A 66 -11.21 -6.85 3.03
N VAL A 67 -10.72 -7.74 2.18
CA VAL A 67 -11.38 -8.14 0.92
C VAL A 67 -12.78 -8.67 1.23
N ARG A 68 -13.80 -8.04 0.64
CA ARG A 68 -15.20 -8.48 0.77
C ARG A 68 -15.57 -9.34 -0.43
N VAL A 69 -16.38 -10.39 -0.22
CA VAL A 69 -16.98 -11.17 -1.31
C VAL A 69 -18.43 -10.73 -1.47
N LYS A 70 -18.81 -10.23 -2.65
CA LYS A 70 -20.19 -9.84 -2.97
C LYS A 70 -20.63 -10.56 -4.24
N ALA A 71 -21.69 -11.35 -4.14
CA ALA A 71 -22.24 -12.16 -5.24
C ALA A 71 -21.17 -13.00 -5.97
N GLY A 72 -20.31 -13.69 -5.22
CA GLY A 72 -19.23 -14.52 -5.76
C GLY A 72 -18.02 -13.76 -6.31
N ARG A 73 -18.03 -12.41 -6.33
CA ARG A 73 -16.90 -11.59 -6.79
C ARG A 73 -16.14 -10.99 -5.60
N ARG A 74 -14.80 -11.05 -5.67
CA ARG A 74 -13.90 -10.39 -4.69
C ARG A 74 -13.86 -8.89 -4.96
N CYS A 75 -14.10 -8.09 -3.93
CA CYS A 75 -13.98 -6.64 -3.92
C CYS A 75 -12.84 -6.27 -2.97
N VAL A 76 -11.67 -6.00 -3.55
CA VAL A 76 -10.46 -5.64 -2.80
C VAL A 76 -10.46 -4.14 -2.47
N HIS A 77 -10.74 -3.29 -3.47
CA HIS A 77 -10.85 -1.84 -3.30
C HIS A 77 -12.33 -1.45 -3.26
N SER A 78 -12.94 -1.57 -2.09
CA SER A 78 -14.31 -1.12 -1.85
C SER A 78 -14.46 0.40 -2.01
N ARG A 79 -15.70 0.91 -2.01
CA ARG A 79 -15.95 2.36 -2.01
C ARG A 79 -15.32 3.06 -0.81
N GLU A 80 -15.36 2.41 0.36
CA GLU A 80 -14.73 2.91 1.60
C GLU A 80 -13.20 2.98 1.44
N PHE A 81 -12.58 1.93 0.89
CA PHE A 81 -11.15 1.92 0.57
C PHE A 81 -10.77 3.09 -0.34
N GLN A 82 -11.50 3.26 -1.45
CA GLN A 82 -11.22 4.32 -2.43
C GLN A 82 -11.42 5.72 -1.85
N ALA A 83 -12.40 5.89 -0.95
CA ALA A 83 -12.63 7.17 -0.28
C ALA A 83 -11.45 7.55 0.62
N GLU A 84 -10.91 6.60 1.37
CA GLU A 84 -9.72 6.84 2.20
C GLU A 84 -8.46 6.98 1.36
N GLU A 85 -8.29 6.18 0.30
CA GLU A 85 -7.14 6.30 -0.61
C GLU A 85 -6.97 7.74 -1.13
N ARG A 86 -8.09 8.42 -1.42
CA ARG A 86 -8.14 9.83 -1.86
C ARG A 86 -7.69 10.85 -0.82
N LEU A 87 -7.57 10.47 0.46
CA LEU A 87 -7.08 11.35 1.52
C LEU A 87 -5.55 11.47 1.52
N PHE A 88 -4.85 10.68 0.70
CA PHE A 88 -3.40 10.79 0.58
C PHE A 88 -3.01 12.11 -0.15
N PRO A 89 -2.23 13.01 0.49
CA PRO A 89 -1.98 14.35 -0.06
C PRO A 89 -1.32 14.40 -1.45
N GLU A 90 -0.48 13.43 -1.78
CA GLU A 90 0.30 13.40 -3.02
C GLU A 90 -0.12 12.24 -3.94
N LEU A 91 -1.41 11.88 -3.90
CA LEU A 91 -1.94 10.67 -4.54
C LEU A 91 -1.62 10.60 -6.03
N GLU A 92 -1.88 11.69 -6.76
CA GLU A 92 -1.68 11.73 -8.20
C GLU A 92 -0.20 11.64 -8.60
N ALA A 93 0.67 12.35 -7.88
CA ALA A 93 2.11 12.31 -8.11
C ALA A 93 2.67 10.90 -7.86
N ALA A 94 2.27 10.27 -6.75
CA ALA A 94 2.64 8.90 -6.44
C ALA A 94 2.12 7.94 -7.50
N LYS A 95 0.81 7.93 -7.81
CA LYS A 95 0.23 7.05 -8.84
C LYS A 95 0.89 7.21 -10.21
N SER A 96 1.23 8.44 -10.60
CA SER A 96 1.95 8.72 -11.85
C SER A 96 3.35 8.11 -11.86
N TYR A 97 4.07 8.15 -10.73
CA TYR A 97 5.36 7.45 -10.61
C TYR A 97 5.19 5.93 -10.67
N LEU A 98 4.27 5.35 -9.90
CA LEU A 98 4.06 3.89 -9.89
C LEU A 98 3.69 3.34 -11.28
N LYS A 99 2.92 4.09 -12.09
CA LYS A 99 2.57 3.70 -13.47
C LYS A 99 3.76 3.67 -14.44
N ARG A 100 4.86 4.33 -14.12
CA ARG A 100 6.08 4.39 -14.95
C ARG A 100 7.12 3.32 -14.58
N LEU A 101 6.91 2.61 -13.48
CA LEU A 101 7.73 1.47 -13.05
C LEU A 101 7.35 0.20 -13.79
#